data_AF-R6XUT6-F1
#
_entry.id   AF-R6XUT6-F1
#
_cell.length_a   1.000
_cell.length_b   1.000
_cell.length_c   1.000
_cell.angle_alpha   90.00
_cell.angle_beta   90.00
_cell.angle_gamma   90.00
#
_symmetry.space_group_name_H-M   'P 1'
#
loop_
_entity.id
_entity.type
_entity.pdbx_description
1 polymer ?
#
loop_
_entity_poly.entity_id
_entity_poly.type
_entity_poly.pdbx_seq_one_letter_code
_entity_poly.pdbx_strand_id
1 'polypeptide(L)'
;MKTGEIEASDTAPGLADAKECLDVRKLSREELLVYQRHKMNEAYQRSVISTGYDDGMQDGIKKGRAEGRVEGIAEGKAEGMVEVAKKMLMARLPDAQIIAFTGLTQEQINRLKN
;
A
#
# COMPACT_ATOMS: atom_id res chain seq x y z
N MET A 1 35.77 45.24 -11.03
CA MET A 1 36.27 43.95 -10.49
C MET A 1 35.08 43.04 -10.30
N LYS A 2 35.18 41.74 -10.59
CA LYS A 2 34.16 40.76 -10.17
C LYS A 2 34.43 40.46 -8.69
N THR A 3 33.56 40.91 -7.79
CA THR A 3 33.67 40.74 -6.34
C THR A 3 33.47 39.30 -5.88
N GLY A 4 32.92 38.42 -6.75
CA GLY A 4 32.65 37.03 -6.40
C GLY A 4 31.53 36.87 -5.38
N GLU A 5 30.69 37.89 -5.22
CA GLU A 5 29.57 37.96 -4.28
C GLU A 5 28.28 38.23 -5.06
N ILE A 6 27.20 37.58 -4.63
CA ILE A 6 25.85 37.72 -5.22
C ILE A 6 24.96 38.37 -4.17
N GLU A 7 24.47 39.57 -4.48
CA GLU A 7 23.68 40.37 -3.55
C GLU A 7 22.32 39.71 -3.30
N ALA A 8 21.76 39.92 -2.10
CA ALA A 8 20.46 39.34 -1.74
C ALA A 8 19.30 39.91 -2.58
N SER A 9 19.49 41.08 -3.22
CA SER A 9 18.52 41.70 -4.12
C SER A 9 18.46 41.06 -5.51
N ASP A 10 19.44 40.23 -5.87
CA ASP A 10 19.52 39.66 -7.21
C ASP A 10 18.58 38.47 -7.37
N THR A 11 17.62 38.57 -8.29
CA THR A 11 16.48 37.64 -8.39
C THR A 11 16.46 36.78 -9.66
N ALA A 12 17.55 36.76 -10.43
CA ALA A 12 17.61 35.96 -11.65
C ALA A 12 17.59 34.44 -11.36
N PRO A 13 16.92 33.62 -12.21
CA PRO A 13 16.90 32.17 -12.04
C PRO A 13 18.32 31.57 -11.96
N GLY A 14 18.55 30.67 -11.00
CA GLY A 14 19.84 30.00 -10.79
C GLY A 14 20.87 30.79 -9.96
N LEU A 15 20.60 32.05 -9.59
CA LEU A 15 21.51 32.80 -8.70
C LEU A 15 21.53 32.27 -7.27
N ALA A 16 20.41 31.74 -6.79
CA ALA A 16 20.35 31.10 -5.47
C ALA A 16 21.30 29.89 -5.39
N ASP A 17 21.28 29.01 -6.40
CA ASP A 17 22.17 27.86 -6.49
C ASP A 17 23.63 28.28 -6.64
N ALA A 18 23.88 29.31 -7.45
CA ALA A 18 25.23 29.86 -7.62
C ALA A 18 25.77 30.49 -6.32
N LYS A 19 24.90 31.12 -5.53
CA LYS A 19 25.24 31.71 -4.23
C LYS A 19 25.57 30.64 -3.21
N GLU A 20 24.73 29.60 -3.09
CA GLU A 20 25.02 28.44 -2.23
C GLU A 20 26.35 27.77 -2.63
N CYS A 21 26.61 27.59 -3.93
CA CYS A 21 27.89 27.06 -4.42
C CYS A 21 29.11 27.91 -3.99
N LEU A 22 28.98 29.24 -4.02
CA LEU A 22 30.05 30.16 -3.61
C LEU A 22 30.25 30.14 -2.11
N ASP A 23 29.16 30.12 -1.34
CA ASP A 23 29.19 30.09 0.13
C ASP A 23 29.83 28.79 0.64
N VAL A 24 29.47 27.64 0.03
CA VAL A 24 30.09 26.34 0.35
C VAL A 24 31.61 26.33 0.07
N ARG A 25 32.07 27.03 -0.98
CA ARG A 25 33.51 27.13 -1.30
C ARG A 25 34.29 27.97 -0.30
N LYS A 26 33.63 28.85 0.45
CA LYS A 26 34.25 29.67 1.50
C LYS A 26 34.39 28.93 2.84
N LEU A 27 33.73 27.78 2.99
CA LEU A 27 33.78 26.99 4.23
C LEU A 27 35.16 26.40 4.49
N SER A 28 35.55 26.38 5.77
CA SER A 28 36.68 25.59 6.23
C SER A 28 36.40 24.08 6.11
N ARG A 29 37.45 23.26 6.24
CA ARG A 29 37.31 21.80 6.19
C ARG A 29 36.35 21.26 7.25
N GLU A 30 36.34 21.84 8.44
CA GLU A 30 35.46 21.42 9.54
C GLU A 30 34.00 21.80 9.25
N GLU A 31 33.76 23.03 8.79
CA GLU A 31 32.44 23.52 8.42
C GLU A 31 31.86 22.78 7.22
N LEU A 32 32.70 22.43 6.24
CA LEU A 32 32.29 21.63 5.09
C LEU A 32 31.81 20.23 5.51
N LEU A 33 32.48 19.60 6.47
CA LEU A 33 32.07 18.30 7.02
C LEU A 33 30.72 18.38 7.74
N VAL A 34 30.49 19.46 8.48
CA VAL A 34 29.20 19.73 9.14
C VAL A 34 28.09 19.94 8.10
N TYR A 35 28.35 20.76 7.08
CA TYR A 35 27.42 21.01 5.97
C TYR A 35 27.06 19.71 5.23
N GLN A 36 28.05 18.91 4.85
CA GLN A 36 27.84 17.63 4.17
C GLN A 36 27.03 16.65 5.03
N ARG A 37 27.35 16.54 6.32
CA ARG A 37 26.62 15.68 7.26
C ARG A 37 25.16 16.10 7.39
N HIS A 38 24.89 17.40 7.45
CA HIS A 38 23.54 17.94 7.49
C HIS A 38 22.76 17.58 6.21
N LYS A 39 23.32 17.85 5.03
CA LYS A 39 22.68 17.51 3.74
C LYS A 39 22.41 16.01 3.60
N MET A 40 23.36 15.17 4.04
CA MET A 40 23.20 13.72 4.00
C MET A 40 22.10 13.24 4.96
N ASN A 41 21.99 13.83 6.15
CA ASN A 41 20.93 13.51 7.10
C ASN A 41 19.55 13.93 6.57
N GLU A 42 19.43 15.10 5.96
CA GLU A 42 18.18 15.55 5.34
C GLU A 42 17.75 14.61 4.18
N ALA A 43 18.70 14.22 3.32
CA ALA A 43 18.44 13.25 2.25
C ALA A 43 18.02 11.88 2.80
N TYR A 44 18.68 11.42 3.86
CA TYR A 44 18.35 10.16 4.53
C TYR A 44 16.95 10.19 5.15
N GLN A 45 16.59 11.25 5.90
CA GLN A 45 15.26 11.41 6.47
C GLN A 45 14.16 11.38 5.40
N ARG A 46 14.37 12.09 4.27
CA ARG A 46 13.44 12.05 3.13
C ARG A 46 13.33 10.64 2.52
N SER A 47 14.45 9.93 2.39
CA SER A 47 14.48 8.57 1.84
C SER A 47 13.79 7.54 2.74
N VAL A 48 14.01 7.59 4.05
CA VAL A 48 13.37 6.71 5.04
C VAL A 48 11.86 6.90 5.04
N ILE A 49 11.38 8.14 4.96
CA ILE A 49 9.95 8.44 4.91
C ILE A 49 9.32 7.94 3.59
N SER A 50 9.99 8.17 2.45
CA SER A 50 9.48 7.74 1.15
C SER A 50 9.38 6.21 1.03
N THR A 51 10.47 5.52 1.37
CA THR A 51 10.53 4.05 1.25
C THR A 51 9.59 3.35 2.22
N GLY A 52 9.50 3.82 3.47
CA GLY A 52 8.56 3.27 4.44
C GLY A 52 7.09 3.46 4.06
N TYR A 53 6.75 4.57 3.40
CA TYR A 53 5.40 4.80 2.86
C TYR A 53 5.08 3.83 1.71
N ASP A 54 6.02 3.67 0.76
CA ASP A 54 5.86 2.79 -0.38
C ASP A 54 5.72 1.33 0.04
N ASP A 55 6.57 0.86 0.97
CA ASP A 55 6.50 -0.50 1.51
C ASP A 55 5.19 -0.76 2.26
N GLY A 56 4.78 0.18 3.14
CA GLY A 56 3.53 0.07 3.88
C GLY A 56 2.29 0.04 2.97
N MET A 57 2.28 0.86 1.92
CA MET A 57 1.22 0.90 0.92
C MET A 57 1.14 -0.42 0.14
N GLN A 58 2.29 -0.95 -0.32
CA GLN A 58 2.37 -2.21 -1.05
C GLN A 58 1.89 -3.39 -0.20
N ASP A 59 2.30 -3.45 1.06
CA ASP A 59 1.88 -4.51 1.97
C ASP A 59 0.39 -4.42 2.31
N GLY A 60 -0.15 -3.21 2.48
CA GLY A 60 -1.59 -2.99 2.64
C GLY A 60 -2.40 -3.53 1.45
N ILE A 61 -1.98 -3.21 0.22
CA ILE A 61 -2.65 -3.70 -1.01
C ILE A 61 -2.57 -5.22 -1.11
N LYS A 62 -1.42 -5.82 -0.81
CA LYS A 62 -1.24 -7.28 -0.85
C LYS A 62 -2.14 -7.98 0.16
N LYS A 63 -2.17 -7.50 1.41
CA LYS A 63 -3.02 -8.05 2.47
C LYS A 63 -4.49 -7.93 2.11
N GLY A 64 -4.95 -6.74 1.73
CA GLY A 64 -6.36 -6.53 1.35
C GLY A 64 -6.80 -7.40 0.17
N ARG A 65 -5.94 -7.59 -0.84
CA ARG A 65 -6.23 -8.51 -1.95
C ARG A 65 -6.29 -9.96 -1.50
N ALA A 66 -5.40 -10.39 -0.61
CA ALA A 66 -5.38 -11.75 -0.12
C ALA A 66 -6.62 -12.06 0.73
N GLU A 67 -6.96 -11.18 1.68
CA GLU A 67 -8.15 -11.29 2.52
C GLU A 67 -9.42 -11.31 1.68
N GLY A 68 -9.62 -10.31 0.80
CA GLY A 68 -10.81 -10.26 -0.06
C GLY A 68 -10.94 -11.45 -1.02
N ARG A 69 -9.82 -12.04 -1.47
CA ARG A 69 -9.86 -13.27 -2.29
C ARG A 69 -10.30 -14.48 -1.46
N VAL A 70 -9.82 -14.60 -0.22
CA VAL A 70 -10.20 -15.71 0.66
C VAL A 70 -11.68 -15.63 1.02
N GLU A 71 -12.15 -14.44 1.42
CA GLU A 71 -13.55 -14.18 1.75
C GLU A 71 -14.45 -14.46 0.53
N GLY A 72 -14.13 -13.88 -0.63
CA GLY A 72 -14.93 -14.08 -1.84
C GLY A 72 -14.99 -15.53 -2.33
N ILE A 73 -13.92 -16.32 -2.15
CA ILE A 73 -13.94 -17.76 -2.47
C ILE A 73 -14.82 -18.52 -1.48
N ALA A 74 -14.75 -18.18 -0.19
CA ALA A 74 -15.54 -18.84 0.85
C ALA A 74 -17.04 -18.56 0.67
N GLU A 75 -17.40 -17.29 0.48
CA GLU A 75 -18.77 -16.85 0.21
C GLU A 75 -19.31 -17.49 -1.08
N GLY A 76 -18.56 -17.39 -2.19
CA GLY A 76 -18.99 -17.97 -3.46
C GLY A 76 -19.16 -19.49 -3.42
N LYS A 77 -18.33 -20.21 -2.65
CA LYS A 77 -18.53 -21.65 -2.41
C LYS A 77 -19.80 -21.92 -1.60
N ALA A 78 -20.04 -21.17 -0.53
CA ALA A 78 -21.23 -21.34 0.30
C ALA A 78 -22.52 -21.05 -0.49
N GLU A 79 -22.56 -19.94 -1.23
CA GLU A 79 -23.67 -19.60 -2.13
C GLU A 79 -23.87 -20.67 -3.21
N GLY A 80 -22.78 -21.16 -3.81
CA GLY A 80 -22.83 -22.25 -4.80
C GLY A 80 -23.44 -23.54 -4.22
N MET A 81 -23.08 -23.92 -2.99
CA MET A 81 -23.67 -25.09 -2.34
C MET A 81 -25.16 -24.92 -2.06
N VAL A 82 -25.59 -23.71 -1.68
CA VAL A 82 -27.01 -23.38 -1.48
C VAL A 82 -27.79 -23.49 -2.80
N GLU A 83 -27.27 -22.96 -3.90
CA GLU A 83 -27.91 -23.06 -5.21
C GLU A 83 -27.98 -24.51 -5.73
N VAL A 84 -26.95 -25.31 -5.48
CA VAL A 84 -26.97 -26.76 -5.77
C VAL A 84 -28.04 -27.45 -4.92
N ALA A 85 -28.13 -27.15 -3.62
CA ALA A 85 -29.13 -27.73 -2.73
C ALA A 85 -30.56 -27.42 -3.18
N LYS A 86 -30.84 -26.17 -3.60
CA LYS A 86 -32.15 -25.78 -4.16
C LYS A 86 -32.51 -26.61 -5.39
N LYS A 87 -31.58 -26.78 -6.33
CA LYS A 87 -31.79 -27.61 -7.53
C LYS A 87 -32.04 -29.08 -7.18
N MET A 88 -31.33 -29.60 -6.17
CA MET A 88 -31.55 -30.97 -5.70
C MET A 88 -32.93 -31.16 -5.05
N LEU A 89 -33.38 -30.17 -4.26
CA LEU A 89 -34.73 -30.16 -3.69
C LEU A 89 -35.80 -30.13 -4.79
N MET A 90 -35.62 -29.32 -5.83
CA MET A 90 -36.52 -29.28 -7.00
C MET A 90 -36.57 -30.63 -7.74
N ALA A 91 -35.45 -31.36 -7.77
CA ALA A 91 -35.36 -32.71 -8.32
C ALA A 91 -35.93 -33.80 -7.38
N ARG A 92 -36.50 -33.43 -6.23
CA ARG A 92 -37.07 -34.34 -5.21
C ARG A 92 -36.06 -35.35 -4.65
N LEU A 93 -34.78 -34.98 -4.59
CA LEU A 93 -33.77 -35.79 -3.92
C LEU A 93 -34.01 -35.83 -2.40
N PRO A 94 -33.70 -36.94 -1.71
CA PRO A 94 -33.84 -37.03 -0.26
C PRO A 94 -32.88 -36.09 0.48
N ASP A 95 -33.34 -35.46 1.55
CA ASP A 95 -32.53 -34.54 2.39
C ASP A 95 -31.18 -35.13 2.80
N ALA A 96 -31.16 -36.41 3.17
CA ALA A 96 -29.94 -37.10 3.56
C ALA A 96 -28.87 -37.09 2.45
N GLN A 97 -29.27 -37.20 1.18
CA GLN A 97 -28.35 -37.11 0.05
C GLN A 97 -27.90 -35.66 -0.18
N ILE A 98 -28.82 -34.69 -0.05
CA ILE A 98 -28.49 -33.28 -0.22
C ILE A 98 -27.47 -32.83 0.82
N ILE A 99 -27.66 -33.23 2.09
CA ILE A 99 -26.71 -32.98 3.18
C ILE A 99 -25.35 -33.60 2.85
N ALA A 100 -25.31 -34.85 2.39
CA ALA A 100 -24.07 -35.53 2.04
C ALA A 100 -23.29 -34.86 0.90
N PHE A 101 -23.99 -34.31 -0.11
CA PHE A 101 -23.33 -33.69 -1.27
C PHE A 101 -22.99 -32.21 -1.09
N THR A 102 -23.78 -31.47 -0.31
CA THR A 102 -23.62 -30.01 -0.17
C THR A 102 -22.95 -29.60 1.13
N GLY A 103 -22.88 -30.50 2.11
CA GLY A 103 -22.37 -30.21 3.45
C GLY A 103 -23.27 -29.31 4.29
N LEU A 104 -24.46 -28.97 3.80
CA LEU A 104 -25.44 -28.17 4.53
C LEU A 104 -26.07 -28.99 5.67
N THR A 105 -26.40 -28.32 6.76
CA THR A 105 -27.12 -28.90 7.89
C THR A 105 -28.61 -29.10 7.59
N GLN A 106 -29.28 -29.99 8.33
CA GLN A 106 -30.72 -30.18 8.20
C GLN A 106 -31.50 -28.88 8.42
N GLU A 107 -31.06 -28.01 9.34
CA GLU A 107 -31.67 -26.70 9.56
C GLU A 107 -31.53 -25.75 8.35
N GLN A 108 -30.37 -25.76 7.68
CA GLN A 108 -30.17 -24.98 6.46
C GLN A 108 -31.06 -25.51 5.33
N ILE A 109 -31.16 -26.84 5.17
CA ILE A 109 -32.07 -27.45 4.19
C ILE A 109 -33.53 -27.10 4.47
N ASN A 110 -33.97 -27.15 5.73
CA ASN A 110 -35.33 -26.76 6.12
C ASN A 110 -35.62 -25.30 5.81
N ARG A 111 -34.63 -24.40 6.01
CA ARG A 111 -34.75 -22.98 5.63
C ARG A 111 -34.89 -22.76 4.11
N LEU A 112 -34.39 -23.68 3.27
CA LEU A 112 -34.54 -23.60 1.81
C LEU A 112 -35.89 -24.14 1.32
N LYS A 113 -36.64 -24.85 2.17
CA LYS A 113 -37.96 -25.42 1.84
C LYS A 113 -39.13 -24.50 2.22
N ASN A 114 -38.90 -23.57 3.15
CA ASN A 114 -39.84 -22.55 3.59
C ASN A 114 -39.78 -21.34 2.67
#